data_AF-A0AAN7FV80-F1
#
_entry.id   AF-A0AAN7FV80-F1
#
_cell.length_a   1.000
_cell.length_b   1.000
_cell.length_c   1.000
_cell.angle_alpha   90.00
_cell.angle_beta   90.00
_cell.angle_gamma   90.00
#
_symmetry.space_group_name_H-M   'P 1'
#
loop_
_entity.id
_entity.type
_entity.pdbx_description
1 polymer ?
#
loop_
_entity_poly.entity_id
_entity_poly.type
_entity_poly.pdbx_seq_one_letter_code
_entity_poly.pdbx_strand_id
1 'polypeptide(L)'
;MFYAKVGDTAMVYTGDYNMTPDRHLGAAQIDRLQLDLLISESTYATTIRDSKYGREREFLKAVHKCVAGGGKVLIPTFALGRAQELCILLEDYWERMNLKIPIYFSSGLTMQANMYYKMLISWTSQKVKETYSTHNAFDFKHVLNFDRSMIAAPGPCVLFATPGWLSGGFSLEVFKQWAPSEMNLVTLPGYCAAGTIGHKLMSGKPTKIDLDKNTQLDVRCQIHQLSFSPHTDAKGIMDLVKFLSPKHVILVHGEKPKMATLKGRINSELGIPCDDPANNETVSISSTHYVKARASDTFIQSSLNPNFKFSKRISEDESGSWLKDRKFMPQLQVTDKRTAEGILIEEKNKKAKILHQDELLLMLGEKKHEVRFAYCCPINVSNLEETKSTSDNVLCTSDRCSWLQLLNNKLSGEISGGNIQDFGEHLQVESFDISVCLNDKCRYRIIDSQNKSEAVFFCCTWSVADEKLAWKIISIMENFDCESH
;
A
#
# COMPACT_ATOMS: atom_id res chain seq x y z
N MET A 1 14.67 -14.68 0.34
CA MET A 1 13.56 -13.70 0.43
C MET A 1 12.34 -14.28 -0.25
N PHE A 2 11.17 -14.15 0.36
CA PHE A 2 9.89 -14.61 -0.18
C PHE A 2 9.03 -13.40 -0.54
N TYR A 3 8.55 -13.37 -1.78
CA TYR A 3 7.53 -12.43 -2.24
C TYR A 3 6.15 -13.09 -2.16
N ALA A 4 5.18 -12.39 -1.61
CA ALA A 4 3.80 -12.85 -1.56
C ALA A 4 2.84 -11.71 -1.95
N LYS A 5 1.80 -12.05 -2.70
CA LYS A 5 0.75 -11.10 -3.09
C LYS A 5 -0.63 -11.70 -2.80
N VAL A 6 -1.45 -10.98 -2.05
CA VAL A 6 -2.83 -11.37 -1.72
C VAL A 6 -3.75 -10.22 -2.12
N GLY A 7 -4.61 -10.45 -3.11
CA GLY A 7 -5.39 -9.38 -3.73
C GLY A 7 -4.47 -8.34 -4.39
N ASP A 8 -4.64 -7.08 -4.01
CA ASP A 8 -3.79 -5.98 -4.47
C ASP A 8 -2.61 -5.69 -3.53
N THR A 9 -2.52 -6.37 -2.40
CA THR A 9 -1.49 -6.16 -1.38
C THR A 9 -0.28 -7.05 -1.66
N ALA A 10 0.92 -6.47 -1.65
CA ALA A 10 2.18 -7.18 -1.85
C ALA A 10 3.10 -7.05 -0.63
N MET A 11 3.74 -8.15 -0.26
CA MET A 11 4.72 -8.19 0.82
C MET A 11 5.99 -8.95 0.45
N VAL A 12 7.08 -8.61 1.15
CA VAL A 12 8.33 -9.38 1.12
C VAL A 12 8.74 -9.74 2.54
N TYR A 13 9.07 -11.01 2.76
CA TYR A 13 9.76 -11.48 3.96
C TYR A 13 11.21 -11.81 3.61
N THR A 14 12.17 -11.12 4.22
CA THR A 14 13.58 -11.27 3.83
C THR A 14 14.18 -12.60 4.29
N GLY A 15 13.78 -13.10 5.46
CA GLY A 15 14.61 -13.98 6.26
C GLY A 15 15.91 -13.27 6.65
N ASP A 16 16.99 -14.04 6.82
CA ASP A 16 18.34 -13.46 6.93
C ASP A 16 18.93 -13.23 5.54
N TYR A 17 19.61 -12.10 5.35
CA TYR A 17 20.18 -11.72 4.07
C TYR A 17 21.46 -10.90 4.23
N ASN A 18 22.26 -10.84 3.17
CA ASN A 18 23.43 -9.98 3.10
C ASN A 18 23.45 -9.21 1.79
N MET A 19 23.55 -7.89 1.86
CA MET A 19 23.70 -7.04 0.68
C MET A 19 25.13 -7.04 0.12
N THR A 20 26.11 -7.50 0.90
CA THR A 20 27.50 -7.63 0.45
C THR A 20 27.77 -9.06 -0.02
N PRO A 21 28.32 -9.28 -1.23
CA PRO A 21 28.63 -10.61 -1.71
C PRO A 21 29.78 -11.24 -0.92
N ASP A 22 29.64 -12.51 -0.63
CA ASP A 22 30.69 -13.37 -0.10
C ASP A 22 31.56 -13.93 -1.24
N ARG A 23 32.53 -14.80 -0.94
CA ARG A 23 33.31 -15.50 -1.95
C ARG A 23 32.46 -16.57 -2.62
N HIS A 24 31.78 -17.38 -1.83
CA HIS A 24 30.92 -18.45 -2.36
C HIS A 24 29.47 -18.04 -2.63
N LEU A 25 28.94 -17.00 -1.98
CA LEU A 25 27.56 -16.53 -2.19
C LEU A 25 27.52 -15.15 -2.85
N GLY A 26 26.52 -14.94 -3.69
CA GLY A 26 26.20 -13.61 -4.21
C GLY A 26 25.61 -12.70 -3.14
N ALA A 27 25.47 -11.42 -3.47
CA ALA A 27 24.65 -10.50 -2.68
C ALA A 27 23.17 -10.89 -2.79
N ALA A 28 22.38 -10.52 -1.81
CA ALA A 28 20.92 -10.57 -1.91
C ALA A 28 20.45 -9.77 -3.13
N GLN A 29 19.57 -10.37 -3.92
CA GLN A 29 18.99 -9.77 -5.12
C GLN A 29 17.47 -9.74 -4.98
N ILE A 30 16.89 -8.58 -5.28
CA ILE A 30 15.46 -8.38 -5.35
C ILE A 30 15.16 -7.32 -6.40
N ASP A 31 14.13 -7.56 -7.20
CA ASP A 31 13.65 -6.58 -8.17
C ASP A 31 13.03 -5.37 -7.45
N ARG A 32 12.90 -4.26 -8.18
CA ARG A 32 12.18 -3.11 -7.65
C ARG A 32 10.67 -3.39 -7.69
N LEU A 33 10.12 -3.68 -6.52
CA LEU A 33 8.72 -4.04 -6.34
C LEU A 33 7.96 -2.89 -5.66
N GLN A 34 6.70 -2.68 -6.04
CA GLN A 34 5.78 -1.87 -5.22
C GLN A 34 5.26 -2.74 -4.09
N LEU A 35 5.71 -2.45 -2.86
CA LEU A 35 5.39 -3.24 -1.67
C LEU A 35 4.54 -2.45 -0.70
N ASP A 36 3.50 -3.07 -0.19
CA ASP A 36 2.75 -2.55 0.95
C ASP A 36 3.48 -2.87 2.26
N LEU A 37 4.14 -4.02 2.34
CA LEU A 37 4.83 -4.48 3.54
C LEU A 37 6.20 -5.09 3.23
N LEU A 38 7.22 -4.66 3.97
CA LEU A 38 8.51 -5.32 4.06
C LEU A 38 8.73 -5.85 5.49
N ILE A 39 8.93 -7.15 5.64
CA ILE A 39 9.35 -7.78 6.90
C ILE A 39 10.85 -8.10 6.78
N SER A 40 11.68 -7.34 7.50
CA SER A 40 13.15 -7.45 7.44
C SER A 40 13.74 -7.94 8.75
N GLU A 41 14.80 -8.75 8.66
CA GLU A 41 15.67 -9.02 9.83
C GLU A 41 16.34 -7.73 10.33
N SER A 42 16.85 -7.77 11.56
CA SER A 42 17.46 -6.62 12.24
C SER A 42 18.65 -7.00 13.14
N THR A 43 19.31 -8.12 12.84
CA THR A 43 20.40 -8.70 13.66
C THR A 43 21.50 -7.70 13.99
N TYR A 44 21.92 -6.88 13.02
CA TYR A 44 22.96 -5.85 13.16
C TYR A 44 22.42 -4.43 13.02
N ALA A 45 21.21 -4.18 13.53
CA ALA A 45 20.48 -2.92 13.43
C ALA A 45 21.27 -1.63 13.75
N THR A 46 22.28 -1.71 14.62
CA THR A 46 23.13 -0.56 15.03
C THR A 46 24.59 -0.69 14.62
N THR A 47 24.98 -1.79 13.99
CA THR A 47 26.39 -2.04 13.65
C THR A 47 26.64 -1.63 12.21
N ILE A 48 27.72 -0.88 12.00
CA ILE A 48 28.30 -0.62 10.67
C ILE A 48 29.57 -1.43 10.57
N ARG A 49 29.73 -2.19 9.48
CA ARG A 49 30.90 -3.06 9.33
C ARG A 49 32.00 -2.39 8.51
N ASP A 50 33.23 -2.70 8.90
CA ASP A 50 34.39 -2.40 8.07
C ASP A 50 34.33 -3.14 6.73
N SER A 51 35.08 -2.60 5.77
CA SER A 51 35.24 -3.20 4.45
C SER A 51 35.58 -4.69 4.56
N LYS A 52 34.97 -5.49 3.68
CA LYS A 52 35.25 -6.94 3.58
C LYS A 52 36.74 -7.21 3.48
N TYR A 53 37.43 -6.50 2.59
CA TYR A 53 38.88 -6.66 2.38
C TYR A 53 39.71 -6.35 3.64
N GLY A 54 39.33 -5.33 4.40
CA GLY A 54 39.98 -5.00 5.67
C GLY A 54 39.88 -6.16 6.67
N ARG A 55 38.66 -6.69 6.85
CA ARG A 55 38.38 -7.82 7.75
C ARG A 55 39.09 -9.10 7.31
N GLU A 56 39.06 -9.44 6.01
CA GLU A 56 39.76 -10.60 5.47
C GLU A 56 41.28 -10.51 5.72
N ARG A 57 41.87 -9.34 5.47
CA ARG A 57 43.31 -9.11 5.69
C ARG A 57 43.69 -9.22 7.16
N GLU A 58 42.88 -8.65 8.05
CA GLU A 58 43.10 -8.73 9.49
C GLU A 58 43.05 -10.18 9.98
N PHE A 59 42.03 -10.94 9.57
CA PHE A 59 41.89 -12.36 9.86
C PHE A 59 43.11 -13.16 9.40
N LEU A 60 43.48 -13.06 8.11
CA LEU A 60 44.62 -13.78 7.55
C LEU A 60 45.92 -13.44 8.28
N LYS A 61 46.13 -12.16 8.64
CA LYS A 61 47.29 -11.73 9.41
C LYS A 61 47.33 -12.36 10.80
N ALA A 62 46.20 -12.41 11.51
CA ALA A 62 46.11 -12.99 12.84
C ALA A 62 46.39 -14.51 12.80
N VAL A 63 45.74 -15.22 11.88
CA VAL A 63 45.91 -16.67 11.70
C VAL A 63 47.34 -17.00 11.32
N HIS A 64 47.89 -16.35 10.29
CA HIS A 64 49.27 -16.60 9.82
C HIS A 64 50.28 -16.31 10.94
N LYS A 65 50.16 -15.19 11.65
CA LYS A 65 51.06 -14.88 12.77
C LYS A 65 51.06 -15.98 13.84
N CYS A 66 49.88 -16.49 14.21
CA CYS A 66 49.75 -17.57 15.19
C CYS A 66 50.45 -18.85 14.72
N VAL A 67 50.14 -19.33 13.52
CA VAL A 67 50.69 -20.60 13.04
C VAL A 67 52.18 -20.51 12.70
N ALA A 68 52.67 -19.36 12.24
CA ALA A 68 54.10 -19.12 12.03
C ALA A 68 54.90 -19.11 13.35
N GLY A 69 54.25 -18.71 14.45
CA GLY A 69 54.81 -18.84 15.80
C GLY A 69 54.75 -20.26 16.38
N GLY A 70 54.22 -21.25 15.64
CA GLY A 70 54.04 -22.62 16.12
C GLY A 70 52.78 -22.85 16.96
N GLY A 71 51.90 -21.84 17.06
CA GLY A 71 50.64 -21.91 17.80
C GLY A 71 49.51 -22.60 17.03
N LYS A 72 48.46 -22.99 17.75
CA LYS A 72 47.24 -23.59 17.19
C LYS A 72 46.13 -22.55 17.09
N VAL A 73 45.37 -22.59 16.00
CA VAL A 73 44.22 -21.71 15.76
C VAL A 73 42.93 -22.52 15.85
N LEU A 74 42.05 -22.15 16.78
CA LEU A 74 40.69 -22.67 16.89
C LEU A 74 39.70 -21.66 16.30
N ILE A 75 38.89 -22.10 15.34
CA ILE A 75 37.83 -21.30 14.73
C ILE A 75 36.49 -22.02 15.02
N PRO A 76 35.79 -21.69 16.12
CA PRO A 76 34.50 -22.28 16.38
C PRO A 76 33.47 -21.76 15.38
N THR A 77 32.86 -22.67 14.61
CA THR A 77 31.84 -22.36 13.61
C THR A 77 30.69 -23.34 13.66
N PHE A 78 29.55 -22.99 13.07
CA PHE A 78 28.56 -24.00 12.68
C PHE A 78 29.10 -24.85 11.52
N ALA A 79 28.57 -26.06 11.37
CA ALA A 79 29.04 -27.02 10.35
C ALA A 79 28.80 -26.53 8.91
N LEU A 80 27.82 -25.65 8.72
CA LEU A 80 27.39 -25.11 7.43
C LEU A 80 27.48 -23.58 7.46
N GLY A 81 27.95 -22.99 6.37
CA GLY A 81 27.91 -21.55 6.10
C GLY A 81 29.27 -20.89 6.24
N ARG A 82 29.54 -20.26 7.38
CA ARG A 82 30.78 -19.47 7.59
C ARG A 82 32.06 -20.30 7.63
N ALA A 83 31.97 -21.58 8.01
CA ALA A 83 33.12 -22.47 7.96
C ALA A 83 33.68 -22.56 6.53
N GLN A 84 32.81 -22.80 5.54
CA GLN A 84 33.20 -22.93 4.14
C GLN A 84 33.74 -21.62 3.57
N GLU A 85 33.10 -20.49 3.86
CA GLU A 85 33.57 -19.17 3.40
C GLU A 85 34.97 -18.81 3.91
N LEU A 86 35.22 -19.01 5.20
CA LEU A 86 36.54 -18.77 5.79
C LEU A 86 37.56 -19.78 5.31
N CYS A 87 37.14 -21.02 5.05
CA CYS A 87 38.02 -22.05 4.50
C CYS A 87 38.48 -21.71 3.08
N ILE A 88 37.58 -21.25 2.19
CA ILE A 88 37.96 -20.77 0.85
C ILE A 88 38.99 -19.64 0.96
N LEU A 89 38.79 -18.71 1.89
CA LEU A 89 39.72 -17.61 2.12
C LEU A 89 41.11 -18.09 2.59
N LEU A 90 41.16 -19.07 3.51
CA LEU A 90 42.41 -19.65 3.97
C LEU A 90 43.10 -20.48 2.88
N GLU A 91 42.36 -21.28 2.12
CA GLU A 91 42.89 -22.11 1.03
C GLU A 91 43.60 -21.24 -0.03
N ASP A 92 42.91 -20.18 -0.50
CA ASP A 92 43.49 -19.19 -1.42
C ASP A 92 44.79 -18.58 -0.87
N TYR A 93 44.82 -18.29 0.43
CA TYR A 93 45.97 -17.69 1.09
C TYR A 93 47.12 -18.70 1.26
N TRP A 94 46.80 -19.95 1.60
CA TRP A 94 47.75 -21.04 1.77
C TRP A 94 48.49 -21.34 0.48
N GLU A 95 47.76 -21.42 -0.64
CA GLU A 95 48.37 -21.62 -1.96
C GLU A 95 49.30 -20.47 -2.33
N ARG A 96 48.85 -19.22 -2.17
CA ARG A 96 49.64 -18.02 -2.52
C ARG A 96 50.91 -17.87 -1.69
N MET A 97 50.85 -18.23 -0.41
CA MET A 97 51.97 -18.13 0.52
C MET A 97 52.78 -19.43 0.63
N ASN A 98 52.39 -20.48 -0.10
CA ASN A 98 53.00 -21.81 -0.06
C ASN A 98 53.13 -22.38 1.37
N LEU A 99 52.06 -22.23 2.17
CA LEU A 99 52.02 -22.70 3.55
C LEU A 99 51.69 -24.20 3.60
N LYS A 100 52.46 -24.97 4.37
CA LYS A 100 52.30 -26.43 4.54
C LYS A 100 51.57 -26.81 5.83
N ILE A 101 51.15 -25.83 6.62
CA ILE A 101 50.50 -26.06 7.92
C ILE A 101 49.10 -26.63 7.67
N PRO A 102 48.71 -27.72 8.33
CA PRO A 102 47.43 -28.36 8.03
C PRO A 102 46.24 -27.52 8.51
N ILE A 103 45.20 -27.48 7.69
CA ILE A 103 43.88 -26.99 8.04
C ILE A 103 43.00 -28.20 8.29
N TYR A 104 42.17 -28.15 9.33
CA TYR A 104 41.32 -29.25 9.72
C TYR A 104 39.87 -28.83 9.87
N PHE A 105 38.98 -29.70 9.44
CA PHE A 105 37.59 -29.70 9.87
C PHE A 105 37.39 -30.74 10.96
N SER A 106 36.72 -30.36 12.05
CA SER A 106 36.28 -31.32 13.06
C SER A 106 35.46 -32.42 12.38
N SER A 107 35.79 -33.68 12.69
CA SER A 107 35.11 -34.85 12.15
C SER A 107 33.58 -34.75 12.28
N GLY A 108 32.84 -35.20 11.26
CA GLY A 108 31.37 -35.24 11.27
C GLY A 108 30.72 -34.29 10.26
N LEU A 109 29.78 -33.48 10.74
CA LEU A 109 28.85 -32.71 9.91
C LEU A 109 29.52 -31.71 8.96
N THR A 110 30.64 -31.07 9.34
CA THR A 110 31.31 -30.07 8.49
C THR A 110 31.88 -30.70 7.22
N MET A 111 32.43 -31.91 7.32
CA MET A 111 32.97 -32.63 6.16
C MET A 111 31.85 -33.15 5.25
N GLN A 112 30.78 -33.69 5.84
CA GLN A 112 29.59 -34.10 5.10
C GLN A 112 28.92 -32.91 4.41
N ALA A 113 28.81 -31.77 5.09
CA ALA A 113 28.31 -30.52 4.53
C ALA A 113 29.07 -30.13 3.26
N ASN A 114 30.40 -30.29 3.26
CA ASN A 114 31.21 -29.96 2.09
C ASN A 114 30.80 -30.76 0.83
N MET A 115 30.37 -32.01 0.99
CA MET A 115 29.84 -32.80 -0.14
C MET A 115 28.60 -32.15 -0.75
N TYR A 116 27.68 -31.66 0.08
CA TYR A 116 26.48 -30.95 -0.39
C TYR A 116 26.82 -29.61 -1.04
N TYR A 117 27.80 -28.88 -0.53
CA TYR A 117 28.26 -27.63 -1.18
C TYR A 117 28.77 -27.89 -2.60
N LYS A 118 29.50 -28.99 -2.82
CA LYS A 118 29.96 -29.40 -4.16
C LYS A 118 28.79 -29.76 -5.08
N MET A 119 27.76 -30.42 -4.56
CA MET A 119 26.58 -30.81 -5.35
C MET A 119 25.67 -29.63 -5.68
N LEU A 120 25.51 -28.67 -4.76
CA LEU A 120 24.59 -27.55 -4.86
C LEU A 120 25.24 -26.27 -5.38
N ILE A 121 26.26 -26.40 -6.23
CA ILE A 121 26.99 -25.25 -6.80
C ILE A 121 26.09 -24.29 -7.58
N SER A 122 24.97 -24.75 -8.12
CA SER A 122 23.98 -23.89 -8.79
C SER A 122 23.48 -22.73 -7.92
N TRP A 123 23.51 -22.87 -6.59
CA TRP A 123 23.08 -21.87 -5.60
C TRP A 123 24.18 -20.88 -5.19
N THR A 124 25.39 -21.02 -5.73
CA THR A 124 26.55 -20.17 -5.39
C THR A 124 26.61 -18.91 -6.25
N SER A 125 27.60 -18.06 -6.00
CA SER A 125 27.86 -16.86 -6.81
C SER A 125 28.17 -17.23 -8.26
N GLN A 126 27.90 -16.29 -9.18
CA GLN A 126 28.21 -16.48 -10.60
C GLN A 126 29.70 -16.80 -10.83
N LYS A 127 30.59 -16.17 -10.05
CA LYS A 127 32.03 -16.43 -10.09
C LYS A 127 32.37 -17.90 -9.81
N VAL A 128 31.77 -18.50 -8.78
CA VAL A 128 32.04 -19.91 -8.43
C VAL A 128 31.49 -20.85 -9.49
N LYS A 129 30.31 -20.55 -10.04
CA LYS A 129 29.71 -21.32 -11.13
C LYS A 129 30.58 -21.33 -12.39
N GLU A 130 31.18 -20.21 -12.75
CA GLU A 130 32.03 -20.09 -13.95
C GLU A 130 33.35 -20.83 -13.81
N THR A 131 33.96 -20.83 -12.62
CA THR A 131 35.23 -21.53 -12.39
C THR A 131 35.06 -23.03 -12.23
N TYR A 132 33.85 -23.51 -11.89
CA TYR A 132 33.57 -24.89 -11.51
C TYR A 132 34.13 -25.94 -12.48
N SER A 133 34.00 -25.72 -13.79
CA SER A 133 34.48 -26.64 -14.84
C SER A 133 35.99 -26.87 -14.80
N THR A 134 36.75 -25.91 -14.27
CA THR A 134 38.22 -25.96 -14.16
C THR A 134 38.69 -26.24 -12.75
N HIS A 135 37.97 -25.72 -11.75
CA HIS A 135 38.30 -25.83 -10.35
C HIS A 135 37.04 -25.62 -9.50
N ASN A 136 36.76 -26.59 -8.63
CA ASN A 136 35.69 -26.50 -7.66
C ASN A 136 36.20 -25.79 -6.39
N ALA A 137 35.57 -24.67 -6.03
CA ALA A 137 35.95 -23.85 -4.87
C ALA A 137 35.86 -24.60 -3.52
N PHE A 138 35.16 -25.74 -3.47
CA PHE A 138 35.01 -26.56 -2.27
C PHE A 138 35.91 -27.82 -2.27
N ASP A 139 36.72 -28.00 -3.33
CA ASP A 139 37.78 -29.02 -3.37
C ASP A 139 39.04 -28.47 -2.69
N PHE A 140 39.00 -28.44 -1.36
CA PHE A 140 40.10 -27.99 -0.53
C PHE A 140 41.26 -29.00 -0.54
N LYS A 141 42.47 -28.55 -0.88
CA LYS A 141 43.68 -29.39 -0.94
C LYS A 141 44.38 -29.48 0.42
N HIS A 142 44.32 -28.41 1.22
CA HIS A 142 45.01 -28.34 2.51
C HIS A 142 44.13 -28.73 3.71
N VAL A 143 42.87 -29.09 3.45
CA VAL A 143 41.89 -29.43 4.51
C VAL A 143 41.83 -30.94 4.72
N LEU A 144 42.07 -31.34 5.96
CA LEU A 144 42.08 -32.72 6.40
C LEU A 144 41.01 -32.98 7.47
N ASN A 145 40.71 -34.26 7.71
CA ASN A 145 39.85 -34.66 8.83
C ASN A 145 40.61 -34.51 10.16
N PHE A 146 39.95 -33.93 11.15
CA PHE A 146 40.46 -33.89 12.51
C PHE A 146 40.02 -35.12 13.30
N ASP A 147 40.97 -35.91 13.77
CA ASP A 147 40.77 -36.93 14.79
C ASP A 147 40.94 -36.31 16.18
N ARG A 148 40.09 -36.72 17.13
CA ARG A 148 40.12 -36.30 18.52
C ARG A 148 41.45 -36.60 19.21
N SER A 149 42.19 -37.62 18.77
CA SER A 149 43.56 -37.89 19.25
C SER A 149 44.53 -36.72 19.00
N MET A 150 44.27 -35.89 17.98
CA MET A 150 45.15 -34.79 17.59
C MET A 150 45.00 -33.52 18.43
N ILE A 151 44.06 -33.47 19.40
CA ILE A 151 43.91 -32.29 20.26
C ILE A 151 45.22 -32.01 21.02
N ALA A 152 45.88 -33.07 21.51
CA ALA A 152 47.15 -33.00 22.22
C ALA A 152 48.39 -33.09 21.30
N ALA A 153 48.22 -33.33 20.00
CA ALA A 153 49.35 -33.49 19.08
C ALA A 153 50.20 -32.21 19.02
N PRO A 154 51.54 -32.29 18.97
CA PRO A 154 52.40 -31.12 18.88
C PRO A 154 52.33 -30.48 17.49
N GLY A 155 52.68 -29.19 17.41
CA GLY A 155 52.79 -28.44 16.16
C GLY A 155 51.59 -27.52 15.85
N PRO A 156 51.78 -26.57 14.92
CA PRO A 156 50.76 -25.62 14.53
C PRO A 156 49.70 -26.27 13.64
N CYS A 157 48.46 -25.85 13.81
CA CYS A 157 47.38 -26.20 12.91
C CYS A 157 46.25 -25.16 12.97
N VAL A 158 45.38 -25.16 11.98
CA VAL A 158 44.10 -24.45 12.00
C VAL A 158 42.99 -25.47 12.10
N LEU A 159 42.08 -25.31 13.06
CA LEU A 159 40.95 -26.21 13.27
C LEU A 159 39.62 -25.44 13.28
N PHE A 160 38.75 -25.77 12.33
CA PHE A 160 37.33 -25.41 12.40
C PHE A 160 36.58 -26.46 13.22
N ALA A 161 35.95 -26.03 14.31
CA ALA A 161 35.26 -26.94 15.22
C ALA A 161 33.83 -26.49 15.52
N THR A 162 32.93 -27.46 15.67
CA THR A 162 31.52 -27.20 15.98
C THR A 162 31.19 -27.42 17.46
N PRO A 163 30.25 -26.67 18.06
CA PRO A 163 29.45 -25.57 17.49
C PRO A 163 30.12 -24.18 17.61
N GLY A 164 29.57 -23.19 16.91
CA GLY A 164 30.15 -21.85 16.77
C GLY A 164 30.20 -20.98 18.02
N TRP A 165 29.33 -21.21 19.01
CA TRP A 165 29.23 -20.35 20.20
C TRP A 165 30.01 -20.86 21.41
N LEU A 166 30.77 -21.95 21.27
CA LEU A 166 31.44 -22.65 22.37
C LEU A 166 30.47 -23.03 23.51
N SER A 167 29.20 -23.32 23.17
CA SER A 167 28.18 -23.70 24.16
C SER A 167 28.32 -25.14 24.67
N GLY A 168 29.12 -25.97 23.99
CA GLY A 168 29.28 -27.39 24.27
C GLY A 168 30.04 -28.09 23.16
N GLY A 169 29.95 -29.41 23.09
CA GLY A 169 30.47 -30.21 21.97
C GLY A 169 31.98 -30.11 21.77
N PHE A 170 32.41 -30.41 20.54
CA PHE A 170 33.83 -30.58 20.20
C PHE A 170 34.61 -29.27 20.25
N SER A 171 34.03 -28.15 19.81
CA SER A 171 34.69 -26.85 19.87
C SER A 171 35.02 -26.44 21.30
N LEU A 172 34.12 -26.72 22.27
CA LEU A 172 34.37 -26.45 23.67
C LEU A 172 35.43 -27.41 24.25
N GLU A 173 35.40 -28.68 23.87
CA GLU A 173 36.42 -29.65 24.30
C GLU A 173 37.84 -29.21 23.88
N VAL A 174 38.00 -28.83 22.61
CA VAL A 174 39.29 -28.31 22.11
C VAL A 174 39.66 -27.02 22.82
N PHE A 175 38.69 -26.10 22.99
CA PHE A 175 38.91 -24.85 23.69
C PHE A 175 39.45 -25.06 25.11
N LYS A 176 38.89 -26.02 25.88
CA LYS A 176 39.38 -26.35 27.23
C LYS A 176 40.87 -26.72 27.26
N GLN A 177 41.36 -27.41 26.22
CA GLN A 177 42.76 -27.83 26.15
C GLN A 177 43.67 -26.74 25.57
N TRP A 178 43.18 -25.92 24.66
CA TRP A 178 44.00 -24.95 23.91
C TRP A 178 43.99 -23.55 24.54
N ALA A 179 42.94 -23.19 25.30
CA ALA A 179 42.82 -21.88 25.93
C ALA A 179 43.93 -21.51 26.92
N PRO A 180 44.54 -22.46 27.68
CA PRO A 180 45.63 -22.13 28.60
C PRO A 180 46.97 -21.76 27.93
N SER A 181 47.11 -21.86 26.61
CA SER A 181 48.39 -21.53 25.93
C SER A 181 48.32 -20.16 25.25
N GLU A 182 49.28 -19.28 25.57
CA GLU A 182 49.41 -17.93 24.99
C GLU A 182 49.80 -17.94 23.50
N MET A 183 50.39 -19.05 23.06
CA MET A 183 50.75 -19.27 21.66
C MET A 183 49.53 -19.50 20.79
N ASN A 184 48.41 -19.94 21.37
CA ASN A 184 47.21 -20.29 20.64
C ASN A 184 46.32 -19.08 20.37
N LEU A 185 45.49 -19.22 19.36
CA LEU A 185 44.52 -18.22 18.93
C LEU A 185 43.13 -18.85 18.84
N VAL A 186 42.12 -18.16 19.39
CA VAL A 186 40.71 -18.49 19.19
C VAL A 186 40.08 -17.36 18.39
N THR A 187 39.62 -17.68 17.18
CA THR A 187 38.98 -16.69 16.29
C THR A 187 37.48 -16.90 16.25
N LEU A 188 36.72 -15.99 16.85
CA LEU A 188 35.26 -16.00 16.88
C LEU A 188 34.70 -15.29 15.64
N PRO A 189 34.10 -16.00 14.67
CA PRO A 189 33.85 -15.45 13.33
C PRO A 189 32.50 -14.72 13.18
N GLY A 190 31.71 -14.57 14.24
CA GLY A 190 30.40 -13.94 14.12
C GLY A 190 29.73 -13.66 15.45
N TYR A 191 28.41 -13.48 15.40
CA TYR A 191 27.59 -13.24 16.59
C TYR A 191 27.60 -14.47 17.51
N CYS A 192 27.78 -14.23 18.81
CA CYS A 192 27.55 -15.21 19.85
C CYS A 192 26.39 -14.74 20.74
N ALA A 193 25.40 -15.62 20.91
CA ALA A 193 24.22 -15.34 21.73
C ALA A 193 24.60 -15.07 23.19
N ALA A 194 23.87 -14.15 23.83
CA ALA A 194 24.07 -13.83 25.24
C ALA A 194 24.01 -15.07 26.13
N GLY A 195 24.88 -15.15 27.13
CA GLY A 195 25.00 -16.30 28.03
C GLY A 195 25.95 -17.41 27.56
N THR A 196 26.39 -17.41 26.31
CA THR A 196 27.36 -18.39 25.80
C THR A 196 28.80 -18.04 26.17
N ILE A 197 29.70 -19.03 26.15
CA ILE A 197 31.14 -18.82 26.38
C ILE A 197 31.73 -17.90 25.30
N GLY A 198 31.36 -18.09 24.04
CA GLY A 198 31.77 -17.21 22.94
C GLY A 198 31.43 -15.74 23.21
N HIS A 199 30.21 -15.47 23.71
CA HIS A 199 29.80 -14.11 24.06
C HIS A 199 30.63 -13.53 25.22
N LYS A 200 30.88 -14.32 26.28
CA LYS A 200 31.74 -13.90 27.41
C LYS A 200 33.15 -13.53 26.96
N LEU A 201 33.72 -14.30 26.02
CA LEU A 201 35.04 -14.05 25.44
C LEU A 201 35.10 -12.73 24.67
N MET A 202 34.04 -12.40 23.92
CA MET A 202 33.95 -11.15 23.14
C MET A 202 33.78 -9.92 24.03
N SER A 203 32.92 -10.00 25.05
CA SER A 203 32.51 -8.82 25.83
C SER A 203 33.54 -8.36 26.86
N GLY A 204 34.40 -9.25 27.37
CA GLY A 204 35.25 -8.95 28.53
C GLY A 204 36.73 -9.35 28.44
N LYS A 205 37.16 -10.05 27.38
CA LYS A 205 38.51 -10.67 27.27
C LYS A 205 38.99 -11.27 28.60
N PRO A 206 38.18 -12.18 29.20
CA PRO A 206 38.45 -12.66 30.54
C PRO A 206 39.71 -13.52 30.57
N THR A 207 40.47 -13.44 31.67
CA THR A 207 41.60 -14.33 31.95
C THR A 207 41.16 -15.69 32.52
N LYS A 208 39.93 -15.77 33.05
CA LYS A 208 39.30 -16.99 33.55
C LYS A 208 37.83 -17.05 33.17
N ILE A 209 37.34 -18.23 32.83
CA ILE A 209 35.92 -18.49 32.54
C ILE A 209 35.42 -19.63 33.41
N ASP A 210 34.31 -19.38 34.11
CA ASP A 210 33.53 -20.43 34.78
C ASP A 210 32.75 -21.22 33.71
N LEU A 211 33.09 -22.50 33.58
CA LEU A 211 32.38 -23.45 32.72
C LEU A 211 31.17 -24.00 33.46
N ASP A 212 31.39 -24.42 34.71
CA ASP A 212 30.41 -24.97 35.64
C ASP A 212 30.71 -24.42 37.05
N LYS A 213 29.82 -24.65 38.02
CA LYS A 213 29.98 -24.16 39.42
C LYS A 213 31.33 -24.52 40.06
N ASN A 214 31.94 -25.63 39.62
CA ASN A 214 33.18 -26.15 40.19
C ASN A 214 34.37 -26.17 39.21
N THR A 215 34.18 -25.68 37.97
CA THR A 215 35.20 -25.80 36.91
C THR A 215 35.52 -24.42 36.34
N GLN A 216 36.69 -23.89 36.69
CA GLN A 216 37.28 -22.70 36.07
C GLN A 216 38.31 -23.08 35.02
N LEU A 217 38.28 -22.37 33.89
CA LEU A 217 39.25 -22.49 32.81
C LEU A 217 40.07 -21.21 32.70
N ASP A 218 41.39 -21.34 32.72
CA ASP A 218 42.31 -20.25 32.40
C ASP A 218 42.29 -19.98 30.90
N VAL A 219 42.07 -18.72 30.53
CA VAL A 219 42.09 -18.24 29.15
C VAL A 219 43.30 -17.33 28.98
N ARG A 220 44.37 -17.91 28.42
CA ARG A 220 45.62 -17.20 28.09
C ARG A 220 45.85 -17.08 26.58
N CYS A 221 45.15 -17.88 25.78
CA CYS A 221 45.18 -17.78 24.33
C CYS A 221 44.69 -16.40 23.86
N GLN A 222 45.17 -15.97 22.70
CA GLN A 222 44.69 -14.76 22.06
C GLN A 222 43.24 -14.96 21.61
N ILE A 223 42.37 -13.99 21.90
CA ILE A 223 40.99 -13.97 21.43
C ILE A 223 40.88 -12.95 20.32
N HIS A 224 40.56 -13.42 19.11
CA HIS A 224 40.32 -12.59 17.95
C HIS A 224 38.84 -12.62 17.61
N GLN A 225 38.20 -11.45 17.59
CA GLN A 225 36.83 -11.31 17.16
C GLN A 225 36.81 -10.85 15.71
N LEU A 226 36.30 -11.71 14.84
CA LEU A 226 36.13 -11.40 13.44
C LEU A 226 34.64 -11.20 13.18
N SER A 227 34.26 -10.01 12.71
CA SER A 227 32.87 -9.71 12.33
C SER A 227 32.53 -10.33 10.96
N PHE A 228 32.57 -11.66 10.84
CA PHE A 228 32.32 -12.43 9.61
C PHE A 228 30.94 -13.08 9.59
N SER A 229 29.93 -12.33 10.02
CA SER A 229 28.56 -12.82 10.06
C SER A 229 27.88 -12.75 8.68
N PRO A 230 27.03 -13.73 8.30
CA PRO A 230 26.33 -13.74 7.02
C PRO A 230 25.14 -12.77 6.96
N HIS A 231 24.89 -12.00 8.01
CA HIS A 231 23.78 -11.05 8.05
C HIS A 231 24.20 -9.68 7.53
N THR A 232 23.26 -8.91 7.02
CA THR A 232 23.45 -7.53 6.60
C THR A 232 23.71 -6.62 7.81
N ASP A 233 24.40 -5.51 7.59
CA ASP A 233 24.64 -4.49 8.62
C ASP A 233 23.55 -3.39 8.58
N ALA A 234 23.61 -2.43 9.49
CA ALA A 234 22.62 -1.36 9.58
C ALA A 234 22.51 -0.55 8.28
N LYS A 235 23.63 -0.37 7.57
CA LYS A 235 23.64 0.31 6.28
C LYS A 235 22.92 -0.51 5.22
N GLY A 236 23.24 -1.80 5.09
CA GLY A 236 22.59 -2.67 4.12
C GLY A 236 21.08 -2.81 4.35
N ILE A 237 20.62 -2.80 5.61
CA ILE A 237 19.18 -2.79 5.92
C ILE A 237 18.53 -1.49 5.41
N MET A 238 19.10 -0.33 5.76
CA MET A 238 18.59 0.96 5.31
C MET A 238 18.60 1.10 3.78
N ASP A 239 19.66 0.63 3.12
CA ASP A 239 19.78 0.64 1.66
C ASP A 239 18.68 -0.21 1.01
N LEU A 240 18.38 -1.40 1.56
CA LEU A 240 17.29 -2.25 1.06
C LEU A 240 15.92 -1.59 1.25
N VAL A 241 15.63 -1.06 2.45
CA VAL A 241 14.36 -0.38 2.75
C VAL A 241 14.17 0.82 1.82
N LYS A 242 15.23 1.61 1.61
CA LYS A 242 15.21 2.75 0.70
C LYS A 242 14.99 2.32 -0.75
N PHE A 243 15.67 1.27 -1.21
CA PHE A 243 15.53 0.75 -2.58
C PHE A 243 14.10 0.29 -2.87
N LEU A 244 13.50 -0.47 -1.95
CA LEU A 244 12.15 -1.00 -2.08
C LEU A 244 11.05 0.05 -1.83
N SER A 245 11.33 1.04 -0.97
CA SER A 245 10.37 2.09 -0.57
C SER A 245 8.97 1.53 -0.24
N PRO A 246 8.86 0.53 0.67
CA PRO A 246 7.58 -0.06 1.02
C PRO A 246 6.68 0.95 1.74
N LYS A 247 5.36 0.73 1.72
CA LYS A 247 4.43 1.56 2.52
C LYS A 247 4.61 1.36 4.02
N HIS A 248 5.02 0.16 4.46
CA HIS A 248 5.22 -0.19 5.86
C HIS A 248 6.39 -1.17 6.03
N VAL A 249 7.11 -1.08 7.15
CA VAL A 249 8.20 -2.00 7.53
C VAL A 249 7.90 -2.68 8.86
N ILE A 250 8.20 -3.97 8.97
CA ILE A 250 8.25 -4.69 10.25
C ILE A 250 9.66 -5.23 10.44
N LEU A 251 10.28 -4.88 11.57
CA LEU A 251 11.56 -5.40 12.00
C LEU A 251 11.35 -6.64 12.86
N VAL A 252 12.03 -7.71 12.51
CA VAL A 252 12.07 -8.96 13.26
C VAL A 252 13.51 -9.43 13.45
N HIS A 253 13.71 -10.48 14.24
CA HIS A 253 15.01 -11.14 14.39
C HIS A 253 16.15 -10.17 14.77
N GLY A 254 16.01 -9.49 15.91
CA GLY A 254 17.01 -8.57 16.44
C GLY A 254 16.82 -8.28 17.93
N GLU A 255 17.80 -7.64 18.55
CA GLU A 255 17.73 -7.25 19.97
C GLU A 255 16.86 -6.00 20.12
N LYS A 256 15.84 -6.06 21.00
CA LYS A 256 14.86 -4.98 21.22
C LYS A 256 15.43 -3.55 21.26
N PRO A 257 16.46 -3.21 22.05
CA PRO A 257 16.99 -1.84 22.07
C PRO A 257 17.64 -1.43 20.75
N LYS A 258 18.28 -2.36 20.03
CA LYS A 258 18.90 -2.10 18.73
C LYS A 258 17.83 -1.96 17.64
N MET A 259 16.78 -2.78 17.67
CA MET A 259 15.63 -2.68 16.77
C MET A 259 14.91 -1.35 16.91
N ALA A 260 14.64 -0.90 18.14
CA ALA A 260 14.02 0.40 18.40
C ALA A 260 14.83 1.57 17.82
N THR A 261 16.17 1.48 17.89
CA THR A 261 17.06 2.48 17.28
C THR A 261 16.93 2.49 15.76
N LEU A 262 16.92 1.32 15.11
CA LEU A 262 16.76 1.22 13.66
C LEU A 262 15.36 1.66 13.19
N LYS A 263 14.30 1.30 13.93
CA LYS A 263 12.93 1.79 13.70
C LYS A 263 12.88 3.32 13.72
N GLY A 264 13.51 3.96 14.72
CA GLY A 264 13.61 5.41 14.79
C GLY A 264 14.30 6.03 13.58
N ARG A 265 15.35 5.37 13.05
CA ARG A 265 16.05 5.80 11.84
C ARG A 265 15.21 5.62 10.57
N ILE A 266 14.52 4.50 10.40
CA ILE A 266 13.63 4.27 9.25
C ILE A 266 12.52 5.32 9.22
N ASN A 267 11.88 5.58 10.36
CA ASN A 267 10.82 6.58 10.47
C ASN A 267 11.35 8.00 10.17
N SER A 268 12.49 8.39 10.74
CA SER A 268 13.02 9.76 10.61
C SER A 268 13.74 10.04 9.30
N GLU A 269 14.54 9.11 8.78
CA GLU A 269 15.35 9.30 7.56
C GLU A 269 14.57 8.98 6.28
N LEU A 270 13.64 8.01 6.32
CA LEU A 270 12.91 7.55 5.13
C LEU A 270 11.43 7.94 5.15
N GLY A 271 10.87 8.37 6.29
CA GLY A 271 9.45 8.72 6.41
C GLY A 271 8.50 7.52 6.25
N ILE A 272 9.02 6.29 6.40
CA ILE A 272 8.24 5.05 6.24
C ILE A 272 7.84 4.54 7.62
N PRO A 273 6.54 4.29 7.89
CA PRO A 273 6.08 3.65 9.12
C PRO A 273 6.78 2.30 9.37
N CYS A 274 7.30 2.13 10.59
CA CYS A 274 8.05 0.95 10.97
C CYS A 274 7.62 0.42 12.35
N ASP A 275 7.38 -0.89 12.44
CA ASP A 275 7.08 -1.62 13.68
C ASP A 275 8.17 -2.62 14.06
N ASP A 276 8.25 -2.92 15.34
CA ASP A 276 9.19 -3.86 15.96
C ASP A 276 8.48 -4.71 17.02
N PRO A 277 7.47 -5.50 16.60
CA PRO A 277 6.54 -6.17 17.52
C PRO A 277 7.24 -7.17 18.43
N ALA A 278 6.77 -7.27 19.67
CA ALA A 278 7.16 -8.34 20.57
C ALA A 278 6.54 -9.69 20.15
N ASN A 279 7.07 -10.78 20.68
CA ASN A 279 6.47 -12.10 20.48
C ASN A 279 5.00 -12.08 20.97
N ASN A 280 4.10 -12.64 20.17
CA ASN A 280 2.64 -12.66 20.38
C ASN A 280 1.92 -11.31 20.21
N GLU A 281 2.62 -10.26 19.79
CA GLU A 281 1.98 -9.00 19.41
C GLU A 281 1.43 -9.09 17.99
N THR A 282 0.23 -8.53 17.77
CA THR A 282 -0.40 -8.47 16.45
C THR A 282 -0.28 -7.06 15.89
N VAL A 283 0.25 -6.93 14.68
CA VAL A 283 0.35 -5.67 13.96
C VAL A 283 -0.73 -5.61 12.87
N SER A 284 -1.52 -4.54 12.88
CA SER A 284 -2.59 -4.30 11.91
C SER A 284 -2.19 -3.17 10.96
N ILE A 285 -1.99 -3.49 9.69
CA ILE A 285 -1.62 -2.53 8.66
C ILE A 285 -2.81 -2.34 7.73
N SER A 286 -3.24 -1.09 7.55
CA SER A 286 -4.33 -0.77 6.64
C SER A 286 -3.90 -1.00 5.19
N SER A 287 -4.66 -1.80 4.46
CA SER A 287 -4.46 -1.99 3.02
C SER A 287 -5.51 -1.22 2.24
N THR A 288 -5.09 -0.59 1.15
CA THR A 288 -6.02 -0.01 0.17
C THR A 288 -6.58 -1.14 -0.69
N HIS A 289 -7.90 -1.33 -0.67
CA HIS A 289 -8.56 -2.26 -1.57
C HIS A 289 -8.95 -1.52 -2.85
N TYR A 290 -8.44 -1.96 -4.00
CA TYR A 290 -8.81 -1.38 -5.28
C TYR A 290 -9.92 -2.19 -5.92
N VAL A 291 -11.12 -1.61 -5.99
CA VAL A 291 -12.22 -2.19 -6.77
C VAL A 291 -12.01 -1.81 -8.23
N LYS A 292 -11.65 -2.80 -9.05
CA LYS A 292 -11.54 -2.59 -10.51
C LYS A 292 -12.94 -2.51 -11.12
N ALA A 293 -13.39 -1.30 -11.42
CA ALA A 293 -14.62 -1.06 -12.17
C ALA A 293 -14.34 -0.91 -13.67
N ARG A 294 -15.21 -1.47 -14.52
CA ARG A 294 -15.20 -1.21 -15.97
C ARG A 294 -16.06 0.01 -16.28
N ALA A 295 -15.57 0.94 -17.09
CA ALA A 295 -16.39 2.04 -17.60
C ALA A 295 -17.05 1.66 -18.93
N SER A 296 -18.27 2.11 -19.18
CA SER A 296 -18.88 2.05 -20.52
C SER A 296 -18.26 3.08 -21.46
N ASP A 297 -18.27 2.79 -22.76
CA ASP A 297 -17.73 3.70 -23.78
C ASP A 297 -18.43 5.06 -23.75
N THR A 298 -19.75 5.06 -23.49
CA THR A 298 -20.59 6.25 -23.41
C THR A 298 -20.27 7.11 -22.18
N PHE A 299 -19.94 6.49 -21.04
CA PHE A 299 -19.44 7.21 -19.86
C PHE A 299 -18.06 7.84 -20.13
N ILE A 300 -17.17 7.11 -20.83
CA ILE A 300 -15.85 7.65 -21.20
C ILE A 300 -16.04 8.86 -22.12
N GLN A 301 -16.90 8.75 -23.15
CA GLN A 301 -17.20 9.87 -24.05
C GLN A 301 -17.80 11.07 -23.32
N SER A 302 -18.74 10.88 -22.38
CA SER A 302 -19.32 11.99 -21.62
C SER A 302 -18.28 12.70 -20.76
N SER A 303 -17.32 11.96 -20.19
CA SER A 303 -16.24 12.52 -19.36
C SER A 303 -15.20 13.32 -20.15
N LEU A 304 -15.15 13.17 -21.47
CA LEU A 304 -14.25 13.90 -22.36
C LEU A 304 -14.84 15.27 -22.77
N ASN A 305 -16.13 15.50 -22.55
CA ASN A 305 -16.77 16.77 -22.90
C ASN A 305 -16.48 17.84 -21.82
N PRO A 306 -15.97 19.02 -22.20
CA PRO A 306 -15.67 20.07 -21.24
C PRO A 306 -16.96 20.69 -20.68
N ASN A 307 -17.08 20.71 -19.35
CA ASN A 307 -18.20 21.33 -18.65
C ASN A 307 -17.79 22.74 -18.18
N PHE A 308 -17.89 23.71 -19.09
CA PHE A 308 -17.52 25.10 -18.81
C PHE A 308 -18.57 25.79 -17.93
N LYS A 309 -18.20 26.19 -16.72
CA LYS A 309 -18.99 27.15 -15.93
C LYS A 309 -18.49 28.56 -16.21
N PHE A 310 -19.41 29.41 -16.65
CA PHE A 310 -19.18 30.82 -16.89
C PHE A 310 -19.63 31.63 -15.68
N SER A 311 -18.72 32.33 -15.01
CA SER A 311 -19.09 33.31 -13.98
C SER A 311 -18.77 34.73 -14.45
N LYS A 312 -19.73 35.63 -14.28
CA LYS A 312 -19.55 37.07 -14.45
C LYS A 312 -19.15 37.64 -13.09
N ARG A 313 -17.95 38.22 -12.95
CA ARG A 313 -17.68 39.12 -11.82
C ARG A 313 -18.27 40.49 -12.12
N ILE A 314 -19.13 40.97 -11.23
CA ILE A 314 -19.35 42.41 -11.04
C ILE A 314 -18.37 42.77 -9.92
N SER A 315 -17.36 43.57 -10.23
CA SER A 315 -16.40 44.05 -9.22
C SER A 315 -17.07 45.17 -8.42
N GLU A 316 -17.57 44.85 -7.22
CA GLU A 316 -17.75 45.84 -6.16
C GLU A 316 -16.43 45.90 -5.37
N ASP A 317 -15.51 46.77 -5.80
CA ASP A 317 -14.39 47.19 -4.95
C ASP A 317 -14.70 48.59 -4.39
N GLU A 318 -15.10 48.64 -3.13
CA GLU A 318 -14.90 49.82 -2.29
C GLU A 318 -13.40 49.95 -1.99
N SER A 319 -12.70 50.79 -2.74
CA SER A 319 -11.61 51.60 -2.19
C SER A 319 -11.14 52.62 -3.24
N GLY A 320 -11.20 53.89 -2.85
CA GLY A 320 -10.83 55.00 -3.71
C GLY A 320 -9.33 55.04 -3.99
N SER A 321 -8.97 55.18 -5.26
CA SER A 321 -7.93 56.10 -5.71
C SER A 321 -8.01 56.29 -7.22
N TRP A 322 -7.70 57.51 -7.64
CA TRP A 322 -7.85 58.05 -8.97
C TRP A 322 -6.95 57.38 -10.02
N LEU A 323 -7.55 56.91 -11.12
CA LEU A 323 -7.01 57.04 -12.47
C LEU A 323 -8.11 56.69 -13.50
N LYS A 324 -8.42 57.67 -14.35
CA LYS A 324 -9.42 57.60 -15.42
C LYS A 324 -8.96 56.69 -16.57
N ASP A 325 -9.97 56.16 -17.26
CA ASP A 325 -9.95 55.58 -18.62
C ASP A 325 -9.37 54.18 -18.82
N ARG A 326 -10.15 53.15 -18.45
CA ARG A 326 -10.27 51.91 -19.23
C ARG A 326 -11.71 51.39 -19.14
N LYS A 327 -12.37 51.20 -20.29
CA LYS A 327 -13.63 50.43 -20.41
C LYS A 327 -13.43 49.09 -19.71
N PHE A 328 -14.08 48.88 -18.55
CA PHE A 328 -14.13 47.58 -17.91
C PHE A 328 -15.00 46.66 -18.76
N MET A 329 -14.36 45.83 -19.58
CA MET A 329 -15.00 44.68 -20.22
C MET A 329 -15.24 43.63 -19.13
N PRO A 330 -16.46 43.07 -18.99
CA PRO A 330 -16.68 41.99 -18.04
C PRO A 330 -15.81 40.79 -18.43
N GLN A 331 -14.84 40.47 -17.58
CA GLN A 331 -13.98 39.31 -17.80
C GLN A 331 -14.77 38.04 -17.49
N LEU A 332 -14.98 37.24 -18.54
CA LEU A 332 -15.65 35.95 -18.48
C LEU A 332 -14.63 34.94 -17.95
N GLN A 333 -14.78 34.51 -16.70
CA GLN A 333 -13.89 33.51 -16.11
C GLN A 333 -14.43 32.11 -16.47
N VAL A 334 -13.64 31.36 -17.23
CA VAL A 334 -13.93 29.97 -17.59
C VAL A 334 -13.12 29.07 -16.66
N THR A 335 -13.80 28.25 -15.86
CA THR A 335 -13.14 27.23 -15.03
C THR A 335 -13.49 25.85 -15.56
N ASP A 336 -12.46 25.05 -15.85
CA ASP A 336 -12.62 23.64 -16.19
C ASP A 336 -12.60 22.79 -14.91
N LYS A 337 -13.78 22.41 -14.42
CA LYS A 337 -13.94 21.46 -13.33
C LYS A 337 -14.47 20.15 -13.93
N ARG A 338 -13.60 19.39 -14.60
CA ARG A 338 -13.95 18.06 -15.12
C ARG A 338 -14.42 17.15 -13.98
N THR A 339 -15.74 17.08 -13.80
CA THR A 339 -16.41 16.12 -12.94
C THR A 339 -17.25 15.22 -13.84
N ALA A 340 -16.89 13.94 -13.90
CA ALA A 340 -17.69 12.95 -14.62
C ALA A 340 -18.70 12.36 -13.64
N GLU A 341 -19.98 12.47 -13.98
CA GLU A 341 -21.08 11.91 -13.22
C GLU A 341 -21.57 10.64 -13.93
N GLY A 342 -21.78 9.57 -13.17
CA GLY A 342 -22.17 8.28 -13.70
C GLY A 342 -22.68 7.38 -12.59
N ILE A 343 -23.23 6.24 -12.98
CA ILE A 343 -23.88 5.30 -12.07
C ILE A 343 -22.94 4.10 -11.88
N LEU A 344 -22.53 3.88 -10.63
CA LEU A 344 -21.77 2.68 -10.25
C LEU A 344 -22.75 1.54 -9.97
N ILE A 345 -22.57 0.43 -10.67
CA ILE A 345 -23.37 -0.78 -10.50
C ILE A 345 -22.48 -1.89 -9.97
N GLU A 346 -22.88 -2.44 -8.84
CA GLU A 346 -22.24 -3.58 -8.19
C GLU A 346 -23.26 -4.71 -8.03
N GLU A 347 -23.22 -5.66 -8.97
CA GLU A 347 -24.04 -6.88 -8.90
C GLU A 347 -23.29 -7.99 -8.15
N LYS A 348 -24.01 -8.78 -7.33
CA LYS A 348 -23.43 -9.94 -6.64
C LYS A 348 -22.76 -10.88 -7.67
N ASN A 349 -21.47 -11.15 -7.45
CA ASN A 349 -20.60 -12.01 -8.29
C ASN A 349 -20.23 -11.45 -9.68
N LYS A 350 -20.48 -10.17 -9.99
CA LYS A 350 -19.95 -9.53 -11.22
C LYS A 350 -19.00 -8.39 -10.88
N LYS A 351 -18.11 -8.07 -11.82
CA LYS A 351 -17.20 -6.93 -11.70
C LYS A 351 -18.01 -5.63 -11.72
N ALA A 352 -17.66 -4.69 -10.84
CA ALA A 352 -18.26 -3.37 -10.80
C ALA A 352 -18.20 -2.69 -12.18
N LYS A 353 -19.25 -1.95 -12.54
CA LYS A 353 -19.31 -1.18 -13.79
C LYS A 353 -19.77 0.25 -13.51
N ILE A 354 -19.16 1.21 -14.20
CA ILE A 354 -19.59 2.61 -14.21
C ILE A 354 -20.26 2.86 -15.56
N LEU A 355 -21.51 3.32 -15.52
CA LEU A 355 -22.34 3.59 -16.69
C LEU A 355 -22.69 5.07 -16.78
N HIS A 356 -23.04 5.51 -17.99
CA HIS A 356 -23.74 6.79 -18.17
C HIS A 356 -25.18 6.64 -17.68
N GLN A 357 -25.83 7.74 -17.29
CA GLN A 357 -27.21 7.73 -16.80
C GLN A 357 -28.20 7.11 -17.82
N ASP A 358 -27.99 7.38 -19.10
CA ASP A 358 -28.82 6.85 -20.20
C ASP A 358 -28.55 5.34 -20.47
N GLU A 359 -27.38 4.87 -19.99
CA GLU A 359 -26.89 3.49 -19.93
C GLU A 359 -27.81 2.53 -19.18
N LEU A 360 -28.38 3.04 -18.09
CA LEU A 360 -28.90 2.22 -17.01
C LEU A 360 -30.12 1.40 -17.44
N LEU A 361 -31.08 2.05 -18.09
CA LEU A 361 -32.34 1.41 -18.50
C LEU A 361 -32.10 0.34 -19.57
N LEU A 362 -31.20 0.61 -20.51
CA LEU A 362 -30.76 -0.37 -21.52
C LEU A 362 -30.10 -1.58 -20.89
N MET A 363 -29.29 -1.39 -19.84
CA MET A 363 -28.61 -2.47 -19.15
C MET A 363 -29.55 -3.33 -18.30
N LEU A 364 -30.49 -2.68 -17.59
CA LEU A 364 -31.50 -3.37 -16.78
C LEU A 364 -32.57 -4.09 -17.62
N GLY A 365 -32.67 -3.78 -18.92
CA GLY A 365 -33.71 -4.31 -19.81
C GLY A 365 -35.11 -3.78 -19.47
N GLU A 366 -35.18 -2.69 -18.71
CA GLU A 366 -36.41 -2.12 -18.19
C GLU A 366 -36.87 -0.93 -19.02
N LYS A 367 -38.18 -0.76 -19.12
CA LYS A 367 -38.76 0.39 -19.85
C LYS A 367 -38.75 1.62 -18.95
N LYS A 368 -38.53 2.80 -19.55
CA LYS A 368 -38.73 4.07 -18.84
C LYS A 368 -40.21 4.18 -18.46
N HIS A 369 -40.50 4.16 -17.17
CA HIS A 369 -41.84 4.47 -16.68
C HIS A 369 -41.99 5.99 -16.58
N GLU A 370 -42.86 6.54 -17.42
CA GLU A 370 -43.24 7.93 -17.31
C GLU A 370 -44.35 8.06 -16.26
N VAL A 371 -43.98 8.55 -15.08
CA VAL A 371 -44.93 8.83 -14.01
C VAL A 371 -45.40 10.27 -14.19
N ARG A 372 -46.71 10.44 -14.36
CA ARG A 372 -47.36 11.74 -14.39
C ARG A 372 -48.37 11.83 -13.27
N PHE A 373 -48.43 13.00 -12.65
CA PHE A 373 -49.51 13.35 -11.74
C PHE A 373 -50.65 13.97 -12.52
N ALA A 374 -51.86 13.79 -12.01
CA ALA A 374 -53.07 14.39 -12.56
C ALA A 374 -53.93 14.91 -11.41
N TYR A 375 -54.36 16.16 -11.50
CA TYR A 375 -55.20 16.81 -10.51
C TYR A 375 -56.26 17.66 -11.22
N CYS A 376 -57.52 17.54 -10.79
CA CYS A 376 -58.59 18.39 -11.30
C CYS A 376 -58.91 19.47 -10.26
N CYS A 377 -58.42 20.69 -10.51
CA CYS A 377 -58.56 21.82 -9.60
C CYS A 377 -59.90 22.54 -9.84
N PRO A 378 -60.74 22.75 -8.81
CA PRO A 378 -61.85 23.68 -8.88
C PRO A 378 -61.37 25.13 -8.77
N ILE A 379 -61.91 26.02 -9.60
CA ILE A 379 -61.76 27.49 -9.45
C ILE A 379 -63.16 28.08 -9.30
N ASN A 380 -63.41 28.78 -8.20
CA ASN A 380 -64.70 29.42 -7.93
C ASN A 380 -64.85 30.69 -8.78
N VAL A 381 -65.91 30.79 -9.56
CA VAL A 381 -66.24 32.01 -10.30
C VAL A 381 -67.26 32.79 -9.48
N SER A 382 -66.78 33.75 -8.70
CA SER A 382 -67.66 34.67 -7.96
C SER A 382 -68.03 35.86 -8.85
N ASN A 383 -69.32 35.97 -9.19
CA ASN A 383 -70.01 37.07 -9.90
C ASN A 383 -69.63 37.35 -11.37
N LEU A 384 -70.41 36.75 -12.27
CA LEU A 384 -70.66 37.28 -13.62
C LEU A 384 -72.15 37.16 -13.97
N GLU A 385 -73.03 37.51 -13.03
CA GLU A 385 -74.43 37.84 -13.34
C GLU A 385 -74.53 39.33 -13.67
N GLU A 386 -74.22 39.68 -14.92
CA GLU A 386 -74.91 40.76 -15.62
C GLU A 386 -74.55 40.67 -17.11
N THR A 387 -75.25 39.78 -17.82
CA THR A 387 -75.67 39.87 -19.25
C THR A 387 -75.78 38.51 -19.93
N LYS A 388 -76.72 37.64 -19.55
CA LYS A 388 -77.35 36.73 -20.53
C LYS A 388 -78.84 36.54 -20.23
N SER A 389 -79.68 37.16 -21.07
CA SER A 389 -81.06 36.75 -21.28
C SER A 389 -81.09 35.36 -21.92
N THR A 390 -81.79 34.42 -21.28
CA THR A 390 -82.50 33.25 -21.82
C THR A 390 -81.89 32.49 -23.00
N SER A 391 -81.35 31.30 -22.75
CA SER A 391 -81.82 30.00 -23.28
C SER A 391 -80.72 28.91 -23.24
N ASP A 392 -81.13 27.74 -22.76
CA ASP A 392 -80.60 26.38 -22.92
C ASP A 392 -79.08 26.08 -22.96
N ASN A 393 -78.68 25.27 -21.95
CA ASN A 393 -77.59 24.29 -21.91
C ASN A 393 -76.83 23.99 -23.22
N VAL A 394 -75.80 24.79 -23.53
CA VAL A 394 -74.53 24.35 -24.16
C VAL A 394 -73.46 25.37 -23.77
N LEU A 395 -72.39 24.95 -23.06
CA LEU A 395 -71.18 25.76 -22.89
C LEU A 395 -70.56 26.02 -24.28
N CYS A 396 -70.73 27.23 -24.79
CA CYS A 396 -70.24 27.65 -26.09
C CYS A 396 -68.71 27.63 -26.12
N THR A 397 -68.11 27.29 -27.27
CA THR A 397 -66.65 27.31 -27.48
C THR A 397 -66.01 28.68 -27.21
N SER A 398 -66.80 29.76 -27.24
CA SER A 398 -66.35 31.12 -26.89
C SER A 398 -65.94 31.28 -25.43
N ASP A 399 -66.61 30.58 -24.50
CA ASP A 399 -66.36 30.72 -23.06
C ASP A 399 -65.07 29.96 -22.66
N ARG A 400 -64.69 28.92 -23.42
CA ARG A 400 -63.49 28.10 -23.17
C ARG A 400 -62.18 28.87 -23.37
N CYS A 401 -62.07 29.59 -24.49
CA CYS A 401 -60.90 30.39 -24.79
C CYS A 401 -60.75 31.56 -23.81
N SER A 402 -61.86 32.13 -23.33
CA SER A 402 -61.85 33.22 -22.35
C SER A 402 -61.19 32.82 -21.04
N TRP A 403 -61.55 31.65 -20.49
CA TRP A 403 -60.99 31.14 -19.24
C TRP A 403 -59.50 30.80 -19.33
N LEU A 404 -59.08 30.16 -20.43
CA LEU A 404 -57.66 29.85 -20.65
C LEU A 404 -56.85 31.13 -20.91
N GLN A 405 -57.40 32.12 -21.62
CA GLN A 405 -56.71 33.42 -21.81
C GLN A 405 -56.53 34.19 -20.49
N LEU A 406 -57.54 34.21 -19.63
CA LEU A 406 -57.45 34.82 -18.29
C LEU A 406 -56.38 34.12 -17.43
N LEU A 407 -56.36 32.79 -17.46
CA LEU A 407 -55.35 31.99 -16.76
C LEU A 407 -53.94 32.26 -17.32
N ASN A 408 -53.79 32.32 -18.64
CA ASN A 408 -52.53 32.58 -19.32
C ASN A 408 -51.95 33.95 -18.95
N ASN A 409 -52.79 34.99 -18.90
CA ASN A 409 -52.38 36.33 -18.48
C ASN A 409 -51.88 36.36 -17.02
N LYS A 410 -52.55 35.65 -16.11
CA LYS A 410 -52.12 35.59 -14.71
C LYS A 410 -50.83 34.80 -14.53
N LEU A 411 -50.72 33.65 -15.19
CA LEU A 411 -49.50 32.83 -15.18
C LEU A 411 -48.31 33.58 -15.77
N SER A 412 -48.52 34.34 -16.85
CA SER A 412 -47.48 35.19 -17.47
C SER A 412 -47.03 36.33 -16.56
N GLY A 413 -47.90 36.82 -15.67
CA GLY A 413 -47.56 37.86 -14.69
C GLY A 413 -46.75 37.37 -13.49
N GLU A 414 -47.00 36.13 -13.02
CA GLU A 414 -46.39 35.60 -11.79
C GLU A 414 -45.21 34.63 -12.03
N ILE A 415 -45.12 34.03 -13.22
CA ILE A 415 -44.05 33.09 -13.58
C ILE A 415 -43.01 33.83 -14.44
N SER A 416 -42.00 34.40 -13.77
CA SER A 416 -40.84 34.97 -14.47
C SER A 416 -39.99 33.87 -15.10
N GLY A 417 -40.01 33.78 -16.44
CA GLY A 417 -39.09 32.95 -17.23
C GLY A 417 -39.61 31.58 -17.71
N GLY A 418 -40.88 31.24 -17.47
CA GLY A 418 -41.51 30.05 -18.02
C GLY A 418 -42.03 30.29 -19.45
N ASN A 419 -41.72 29.40 -20.39
CA ASN A 419 -42.20 29.51 -21.77
C ASN A 419 -43.62 28.92 -21.87
N ILE A 420 -44.63 29.74 -21.55
CA ILE A 420 -46.04 29.32 -21.58
C ILE A 420 -46.49 29.23 -23.04
N GLN A 421 -46.99 28.06 -23.45
CA GLN A 421 -47.51 27.82 -24.79
C GLN A 421 -49.04 27.69 -24.71
N ASP A 422 -49.73 28.54 -25.46
CA ASP A 422 -51.19 28.53 -25.58
C ASP A 422 -51.59 27.86 -26.90
N PHE A 423 -52.21 26.70 -26.79
CA PHE A 423 -52.70 25.92 -27.92
C PHE A 423 -54.21 26.11 -28.15
N GLY A 424 -54.83 27.09 -27.48
CA GLY A 424 -56.25 27.43 -27.57
C GLY A 424 -57.15 26.52 -26.74
N GLU A 425 -56.98 25.19 -26.82
CA GLU A 425 -57.77 24.22 -26.04
C GLU A 425 -57.10 23.79 -24.72
N HIS A 426 -55.78 24.01 -24.60
CA HIS A 426 -55.00 23.74 -23.40
C HIS A 426 -53.79 24.68 -23.32
N LEU A 427 -53.30 24.90 -22.11
CA LEU A 427 -52.09 25.65 -21.81
C LEU A 427 -51.00 24.69 -21.35
N GLN A 428 -49.79 24.88 -21.87
CA GLN A 428 -48.63 24.09 -21.47
C GLN A 428 -47.53 24.98 -20.88
N VAL A 429 -47.04 24.60 -19.70
CA VAL A 429 -45.90 25.23 -19.01
C VAL A 429 -44.87 24.14 -18.70
N GLU A 430 -43.80 24.06 -19.50
CA GLU A 430 -42.84 22.95 -19.43
C GLU A 430 -43.53 21.58 -19.56
N SER A 431 -43.51 20.71 -18.54
CA SER A 431 -44.27 19.46 -18.57
C SER A 431 -45.68 19.54 -17.98
N PHE A 432 -46.12 20.72 -17.53
CA PHE A 432 -47.43 20.95 -16.92
C PHE A 432 -48.47 21.35 -17.96
N ASP A 433 -49.47 20.51 -18.18
CA ASP A 433 -50.58 20.73 -19.12
C ASP A 433 -51.88 21.04 -18.37
N ILE A 434 -52.62 22.07 -18.82
CA ILE A 434 -53.86 22.55 -18.23
C ILE A 434 -54.96 22.59 -19.28
N SER A 435 -56.10 21.99 -18.99
CA SER A 435 -57.28 22.03 -19.87
C SER A 435 -58.56 22.21 -19.07
N VAL A 436 -59.58 22.83 -19.67
CA VAL A 436 -60.90 22.96 -19.03
C VAL A 436 -61.58 21.58 -18.98
N CYS A 437 -61.97 21.12 -17.79
CA CYS A 437 -62.58 19.81 -17.57
C CYS A 437 -64.10 19.85 -17.78
N LEU A 438 -64.55 19.25 -18.88
CA LEU A 438 -65.97 19.19 -19.27
C LEU A 438 -66.71 17.93 -18.78
N ASN A 439 -66.01 17.00 -18.15
CA ASN A 439 -66.58 15.72 -17.72
C ASN A 439 -67.06 15.81 -16.26
N ASP A 440 -68.38 15.73 -16.06
CA ASP A 440 -69.00 15.72 -14.72
C ASP A 440 -68.56 14.55 -13.85
N LYS A 441 -68.06 13.46 -14.46
CA LYS A 441 -67.50 12.27 -13.78
C LYS A 441 -65.99 12.14 -14.03
N CYS A 442 -65.25 13.24 -13.90
CA CYS A 442 -63.79 13.23 -14.00
C CYS A 442 -63.17 12.39 -12.88
N ARG A 443 -62.28 11.44 -13.24
CA ARG A 443 -61.60 10.54 -12.29
C ARG A 443 -60.57 11.25 -11.41
N TYR A 444 -60.14 12.45 -11.80
CA TYR A 444 -59.14 13.25 -11.09
C TYR A 444 -59.76 14.36 -10.23
N ARG A 445 -61.10 14.44 -10.18
CA ARG A 445 -61.85 15.40 -9.36
C ARG A 445 -61.95 14.87 -7.94
N ILE A 446 -61.31 15.56 -7.00
CA ILE A 446 -61.46 15.27 -5.57
C ILE A 446 -62.76 15.92 -5.11
N ILE A 447 -63.74 15.12 -4.71
CA ILE A 447 -65.04 15.60 -4.23
C ILE A 447 -64.83 16.09 -2.80
N ASP A 448 -64.55 17.38 -2.60
CA ASP A 448 -64.73 17.99 -1.29
C ASP A 448 -66.14 18.57 -1.22
N SER A 449 -67.03 17.77 -0.64
CA SER A 449 -68.45 18.06 -0.54
C SER A 449 -68.71 19.11 0.53
N GLN A 450 -68.64 20.40 0.17
CA GLN A 450 -69.34 21.51 0.84
C GLN A 450 -69.09 22.85 0.13
N ASN A 451 -69.70 23.06 -1.04
CA ASN A 451 -70.28 24.33 -1.51
C ASN A 451 -70.60 24.22 -3.01
N LYS A 452 -71.89 24.25 -3.36
CA LYS A 452 -72.35 24.39 -4.74
C LYS A 452 -72.35 25.88 -5.12
N SER A 453 -71.17 26.44 -5.34
CA SER A 453 -70.99 27.65 -6.15
C SER A 453 -70.56 27.24 -7.57
N GLU A 454 -70.84 28.07 -8.58
CA GLU A 454 -70.45 27.83 -9.97
C GLU A 454 -68.91 27.77 -10.10
N ALA A 455 -68.34 26.57 -9.98
CA ALA A 455 -66.92 26.33 -10.11
C ALA A 455 -66.58 25.81 -11.50
N VAL A 456 -65.57 26.42 -12.14
CA VAL A 456 -64.95 25.90 -13.37
C VAL A 456 -63.83 24.95 -12.98
N PHE A 457 -63.82 23.76 -13.55
CA PHE A 457 -62.82 22.74 -13.24
C PHE A 457 -61.72 22.71 -14.31
N PHE A 458 -60.47 22.62 -13.89
CA PHE A 458 -59.32 22.46 -14.79
C PHE A 458 -58.63 21.12 -14.53
N CYS A 459 -58.45 20.31 -15.57
CA CYS A 459 -57.62 19.12 -15.53
C CYS A 459 -56.16 19.51 -15.77
N CYS A 460 -55.33 19.30 -14.75
CA CYS A 460 -53.90 19.55 -14.77
C CYS A 460 -53.14 18.22 -14.78
N THR A 461 -52.15 18.06 -15.66
CA THR A 461 -51.25 16.89 -15.67
C THR A 461 -49.80 17.32 -15.78
N TRP A 462 -48.89 16.67 -15.04
CA TRP A 462 -47.46 17.03 -15.08
C TRP A 462 -46.54 15.85 -14.80
N SER A 463 -45.27 15.97 -15.23
CA SER A 463 -44.23 14.99 -14.93
C SER A 463 -43.74 15.13 -13.48
N VAL A 464 -43.37 14.02 -12.83
CA VAL A 464 -42.76 14.03 -11.48
C VAL A 464 -41.55 14.96 -11.40
N ALA A 465 -40.79 15.11 -12.51
CA ALA A 465 -39.62 15.98 -12.56
C ALA A 465 -39.93 17.45 -12.21
N ASP A 466 -41.14 17.90 -12.54
CA ASP A 466 -41.55 19.31 -12.40
C ASP A 466 -42.56 19.51 -11.27
N GLU A 467 -42.58 18.63 -10.27
CA GLU A 467 -43.52 18.68 -9.14
C GLU A 467 -43.51 20.05 -8.41
N LYS A 468 -42.33 20.67 -8.24
CA LYS A 468 -42.24 22.00 -7.60
C LYS A 468 -42.89 23.09 -8.44
N LEU A 469 -42.70 23.05 -9.76
CA LEU A 469 -43.32 23.99 -10.68
C LEU A 469 -44.83 23.77 -10.69
N ALA A 470 -45.26 22.51 -10.72
CA ALA A 470 -46.66 22.12 -10.69
C ALA A 470 -47.40 22.63 -9.45
N TRP A 471 -46.84 22.45 -8.25
CA TRP A 471 -47.45 22.98 -7.02
C TRP A 471 -47.48 24.51 -7.00
N LYS A 472 -46.47 25.17 -7.58
CA LYS A 472 -46.49 26.63 -7.73
C LYS A 472 -47.64 27.08 -8.64
N ILE A 473 -47.83 26.41 -9.79
CA ILE A 473 -48.93 26.71 -10.73
C ILE A 473 -50.28 26.44 -10.06
N ILE A 474 -50.45 25.30 -9.39
CA ILE A 474 -51.69 24.95 -8.69
C ILE A 474 -52.01 26.00 -7.61
N SER A 475 -51.02 26.45 -6.84
CA SER A 475 -51.23 27.49 -5.83
C SER A 475 -51.67 28.84 -6.44
N ILE A 476 -51.18 29.19 -7.63
CA ILE A 476 -51.63 30.39 -8.37
C ILE A 476 -53.09 30.21 -8.84
N MET A 477 -53.46 28.99 -9.26
CA MET A 477 -54.82 28.65 -9.68
C MET A 477 -55.81 28.62 -8.51
N GLU A 478 -55.40 28.17 -7.33
CA GLU A 478 -56.25 28.17 -6.12
C GLU A 478 -56.49 29.60 -5.60
N ASN A 479 -55.53 30.50 -5.77
CA ASN A 479 -55.66 31.93 -5.44
C ASN A 479 -56.22 32.76 -6.61
N PHE A 480 -56.95 32.13 -7.54
CA PHE A 480 -57.55 32.78 -8.70
C PHE A 480 -58.89 33.43 -8.35
N ASP A 481 -58.86 34.64 -7.81
CA ASP A 481 -60.05 35.50 -7.69
C ASP A 481 -60.25 36.33 -8.97
N CYS A 482 -61.40 36.18 -9.62
CA CYS A 482 -61.85 37.07 -10.69
C CYS A 482 -62.36 38.40 -10.10
N GLU A 483 -61.49 39.25 -9.56
CA GLU A 483 -61.83 40.66 -9.39
C GLU A 483 -61.64 41.38 -10.73
N SER A 484 -62.74 41.94 -11.24
CA SER A 484 -62.81 42.68 -12.49
C SER A 484 -61.94 43.94 -12.45
N HIS A 485 -61.17 44.17 -13.53
CA HIS A 485 -60.75 45.51 -13.93
C HIS A 485 -61.73 46.09 -14.94
#